data_AF-A0A9P3PUX5-F1
#
_entry.id   AF-A0A9P3PUX5-F1
#
_cell.length_a   1.000
_cell.length_b   1.000
_cell.length_c   1.000
_cell.angle_alpha   90.00
_cell.angle_beta   90.00
_cell.angle_gamma   90.00
#
_symmetry.space_group_name_H-M   'P 1'
#
loop_
_entity.id
_entity.type
_entity.pdbx_description
1 polymer ?
#
loop_
_entity_poly.entity_id
_entity_poly.type
_entity_poly.pdbx_seq_one_letter_code
_entity_poly.pdbx_strand_id
1 'polypeptide(L)'
;MSSAAMSAGAKALKSFRINQLKNLKQHVIHNGPLPPPSTPLNPATPHRLPNPFIPHRNPKTGRWAPPAVSLRRQADLVKRAKESNALYLLPPGPKNPQPSTVTAEAAAALARGRFGGVPGQKMETRHHKQLEQCWMNPVEWVGEPKVKEVAGAELGTRLYAAKKRMFKGHRWERLKEAREGKRKILMRDMARRVRNYKAVRRGVLNPQHALLTRSLRTTVLPQEETEPAQAFELYKSAEIALLVPPARRALCALDYTINFYLLPRWPSTETRAQ
;
A
#
# COMPACT_ATOMS: atom_id res chain seq x y z
N MET A 1 -32.20 24.02 32.82
CA MET A 1 -31.61 23.03 33.74
C MET A 1 -30.22 22.69 33.24
N SER A 2 -29.28 22.59 34.17
CA SER A 2 -27.87 22.94 34.01
C SER A 2 -27.05 21.94 33.18
N SER A 3 -26.02 22.42 32.49
CA SER A 3 -24.99 21.67 31.76
C SER A 3 -24.09 20.77 32.64
N ALA A 4 -24.48 20.54 33.88
CA ALA A 4 -23.80 19.69 34.87
C ALA A 4 -24.51 18.33 34.86
N ALA A 5 -23.94 17.19 34.47
CA ALA A 5 -22.55 16.82 34.32
C ALA A 5 -22.38 15.92 33.08
N MET A 6 -22.06 16.51 31.92
CA MET A 6 -21.63 15.70 30.79
C MET A 6 -20.28 15.05 31.12
N SER A 7 -20.17 13.73 30.90
CA SER A 7 -18.89 13.02 31.05
C SER A 7 -17.83 13.66 30.14
N ALA A 8 -16.55 13.57 30.53
CA ALA A 8 -15.45 14.13 29.73
C ALA A 8 -15.47 13.60 28.28
N GLY A 9 -15.87 12.34 28.10
CA GLY A 9 -16.06 11.75 26.77
C GLY A 9 -17.18 12.42 25.97
N ALA A 10 -18.36 12.64 26.57
CA ALA A 10 -19.47 13.31 25.92
C ALA A 10 -19.14 14.77 25.56
N LYS A 11 -18.38 15.48 26.41
CA LYS A 11 -17.89 16.84 26.13
C LYS A 11 -16.96 16.88 24.91
N ALA A 12 -16.06 15.90 24.79
CA ALA A 12 -15.15 15.80 23.64
C ALA A 12 -15.89 15.50 22.33
N LEU A 13 -16.95 14.70 22.37
CA LEU A 13 -17.80 14.43 21.22
C LEU A 13 -18.62 15.66 20.82
N LYS A 14 -19.18 16.38 21.80
CA LYS A 14 -19.90 17.64 21.57
C LYS A 14 -19.00 18.65 20.86
N SER A 15 -17.79 18.89 21.37
CA SER A 15 -16.87 19.84 20.74
C SER A 15 -16.44 19.39 19.34
N PHE A 16 -16.17 18.11 19.14
CA PHE A 16 -15.88 17.55 17.82
C PHE A 16 -17.03 17.80 16.84
N ARG A 17 -18.26 17.45 17.22
CA ARG A 17 -19.47 17.62 16.38
C ARG A 17 -19.72 19.07 16.01
N ILE A 18 -19.66 19.98 16.99
CA ILE A 18 -19.84 21.41 16.77
C ILE A 18 -18.80 21.95 15.79
N ASN A 19 -17.54 21.54 15.92
CA ASN A 19 -16.49 21.96 15.00
C ASN A 19 -16.72 21.47 13.57
N GLN A 20 -17.23 20.25 13.37
CA GLN A 20 -17.56 19.76 12.03
C GLN A 20 -18.71 20.55 11.39
N LEU A 21 -19.76 20.86 12.16
CA LEU A 21 -20.90 21.66 11.68
C LEU A 21 -20.47 23.10 11.33
N LYS A 22 -19.63 23.72 12.17
CA LYS A 22 -19.09 25.07 11.93
C LYS A 22 -18.26 25.12 10.63
N ASN A 23 -17.45 24.09 10.38
CA ASN A 23 -16.53 24.06 9.24
C ASN A 23 -17.17 23.67 7.91
N LEU A 24 -18.47 23.30 7.88
CA LEU A 24 -19.16 22.89 6.67
C LEU A 24 -19.15 23.98 5.58
N LYS A 25 -19.40 25.24 5.96
CA LYS A 25 -19.43 26.36 5.01
C LYS A 25 -18.06 26.55 4.35
N GLN A 26 -16.99 26.50 5.14
CA GLN A 26 -15.62 26.62 4.63
C GLN A 26 -15.26 25.44 3.71
N HIS A 27 -15.68 24.22 4.07
CA HIS A 27 -15.49 23.06 3.21
C HIS A 27 -16.13 23.27 1.84
N VAL A 28 -17.39 23.74 1.78
CA VAL A 28 -18.09 23.97 0.50
C VAL A 28 -17.36 25.00 -0.36
N ILE A 29 -16.80 26.05 0.24
CA ILE A 29 -16.03 27.08 -0.48
C ILE A 29 -14.75 26.49 -1.08
N HIS A 30 -13.99 25.73 -0.30
CA HIS A 30 -12.69 25.20 -0.73
C HIS A 30 -12.82 23.97 -1.64
N ASN A 31 -13.68 23.02 -1.29
CA ASN A 31 -13.78 21.72 -1.92
C ASN A 31 -15.00 21.58 -2.85
N GLY A 32 -15.92 22.54 -2.86
CA GLY A 32 -17.15 22.47 -3.65
C GLY A 32 -18.31 21.78 -2.92
N PRO A 33 -19.48 21.70 -3.56
CA PRO A 33 -20.66 21.05 -3.00
C PRO A 33 -20.41 19.54 -2.82
N LEU A 34 -21.05 18.95 -1.79
CA LEU A 34 -20.99 17.51 -1.56
C LEU A 34 -21.70 16.76 -2.70
N PRO A 35 -21.23 15.57 -3.10
CA PRO A 35 -21.88 14.76 -4.14
C PRO A 35 -23.32 14.45 -3.73
N PRO A 36 -24.31 14.33 -4.63
CA PRO A 36 -25.69 13.99 -4.22
C PRO A 36 -25.74 12.66 -3.45
N PRO A 37 -26.71 12.46 -2.54
CA PRO A 37 -26.82 11.21 -1.79
C PRO A 37 -27.15 10.06 -2.74
N SER A 38 -26.47 8.92 -2.59
CA SER A 38 -26.72 7.71 -3.40
C SER A 38 -28.02 7.00 -3.03
N THR A 39 -28.52 7.27 -1.82
CA THR A 39 -29.79 6.76 -1.28
C THR A 39 -30.73 7.94 -1.06
N PRO A 40 -32.04 7.85 -1.36
CA PRO A 40 -32.97 8.95 -1.11
C PRO A 40 -32.86 9.42 0.34
N LEU A 41 -32.67 10.74 0.50
CA LEU A 41 -32.41 11.38 1.78
C LEU A 41 -33.57 11.09 2.74
N ASN A 42 -33.30 10.40 3.85
CA ASN A 42 -34.33 10.24 4.87
C ASN A 42 -34.63 11.64 5.44
N PRO A 43 -35.89 12.11 5.46
CA PRO A 43 -36.22 13.44 5.97
C PRO A 43 -35.84 13.63 7.44
N ALA A 44 -35.56 12.53 8.15
CA ALA A 44 -35.07 12.50 9.52
C ALA A 44 -33.60 12.94 9.69
N THR A 45 -32.78 13.01 8.64
CA THR A 45 -31.36 13.42 8.70
C THR A 45 -31.15 14.84 8.16
N PRO A 46 -31.15 15.89 9.00
CA PRO A 46 -31.14 17.28 8.54
C PRO A 46 -29.77 17.76 8.04
N HIS A 47 -28.69 17.08 8.39
CA HIS A 47 -27.33 17.54 8.10
C HIS A 47 -26.50 16.47 7.41
N ARG A 48 -25.77 16.90 6.38
CA ARG A 48 -24.87 16.06 5.59
C ARG A 48 -23.47 16.66 5.61
N LEU A 49 -22.50 15.90 6.10
CA LEU A 49 -21.15 16.39 6.38
C LEU A 49 -20.09 15.51 5.70
N PRO A 50 -18.96 16.06 5.25
CA PRO A 50 -17.82 15.27 4.81
C PRO A 50 -17.23 14.48 5.99
N ASN A 51 -16.86 13.22 5.78
CA ASN A 51 -16.27 12.39 6.83
C ASN A 51 -14.84 12.87 7.18
N PRO A 52 -14.58 13.33 8.42
CA PRO A 52 -13.27 13.84 8.82
C PRO A 52 -12.23 12.76 9.09
N PHE A 53 -12.62 11.48 9.12
CA PHE A 53 -11.72 10.35 9.40
C PHE A 53 -11.03 9.79 8.15
N ILE A 54 -11.51 10.19 6.97
CA ILE A 54 -11.07 9.66 5.69
C ILE A 54 -10.29 10.75 4.94
N PRO A 55 -9.14 10.41 4.32
CA PRO A 55 -8.48 11.32 3.39
C PRO A 55 -9.40 11.55 2.17
N HIS A 56 -9.54 12.80 1.76
CA HIS A 56 -10.36 13.15 0.59
C HIS A 56 -9.51 13.79 -0.49
N ARG A 57 -9.90 13.59 -1.75
CA ARG A 57 -9.27 14.24 -2.89
C ARG A 57 -9.98 15.56 -3.14
N ASN A 58 -9.23 16.66 -3.20
CA ASN A 58 -9.81 17.96 -3.54
C ASN A 58 -10.08 18.00 -5.06
N PRO A 59 -11.31 18.31 -5.52
CA PRO A 59 -11.65 18.30 -6.94
C PRO A 59 -10.98 19.44 -7.72
N LYS A 60 -10.69 20.59 -7.10
CA LYS A 60 -10.05 21.73 -7.78
C LYS A 60 -8.55 21.50 -7.98
N THR A 61 -7.86 21.02 -6.95
CA THR A 61 -6.39 20.88 -6.97
C THR A 61 -5.91 19.48 -7.36
N GLY A 62 -6.79 18.48 -7.33
CA GLY A 62 -6.47 17.07 -7.60
C GLY A 62 -5.62 16.38 -6.52
N ARG A 63 -5.14 17.12 -5.51
CA ARG A 63 -4.29 16.63 -4.42
C ARG A 63 -5.12 15.92 -3.36
N TRP A 64 -4.54 14.89 -2.75
CA TRP A 64 -5.12 14.21 -1.60
C TRP A 64 -4.82 14.99 -0.33
N ALA A 65 -5.87 15.41 0.36
CA ALA A 65 -5.75 15.96 1.70
C ALA A 65 -5.72 14.80 2.72
N PRO A 66 -4.86 14.88 3.75
CA PRO A 66 -4.93 13.96 4.87
C PRO A 66 -6.29 14.07 5.58
N PRO A 67 -6.68 13.06 6.38
CA PRO A 67 -7.90 13.16 7.18
C PRO A 67 -7.81 14.35 8.15
N ALA A 68 -8.91 15.08 8.31
CA ALA A 68 -8.97 16.25 9.20
C ALA A 68 -8.68 15.88 10.67
N VAL A 69 -9.04 14.66 11.07
CA VAL A 69 -8.65 14.09 12.36
C VAL A 69 -7.64 12.96 12.13
N SER A 70 -6.47 13.08 12.73
CA SER A 70 -5.41 12.06 12.65
C SER A 70 -5.80 10.74 13.31
N LEU A 71 -5.22 9.62 12.88
CA LEU A 71 -5.55 8.28 13.38
C LEU A 71 -5.44 8.12 14.90
N ARG A 72 -4.49 8.84 15.54
CA ARG A 72 -4.37 8.87 17.00
C ARG A 72 -5.58 9.55 17.63
N ARG A 73 -5.93 10.75 17.16
CA ARG A 73 -7.11 11.50 17.65
C ARG A 73 -8.41 10.76 17.37
N GLN A 74 -8.49 10.03 16.25
CA GLN A 74 -9.62 9.14 15.97
C GLN A 74 -9.76 8.06 17.05
N ALA A 75 -8.65 7.40 17.42
CA ALA A 75 -8.66 6.40 18.48
C ALA A 75 -9.06 7.00 19.84
N ASP A 76 -8.55 8.19 20.17
CA ASP A 76 -8.90 8.90 21.41
C ASP A 76 -10.41 9.26 21.46
N LEU A 77 -10.97 9.73 20.33
CA LEU A 77 -12.40 10.02 20.20
C LEU A 77 -13.25 8.76 20.33
N VAL A 78 -12.86 7.67 19.66
CA VAL A 78 -13.55 6.38 19.73
C VAL A 78 -13.51 5.82 21.14
N LYS A 79 -12.36 5.92 21.84
CA LYS A 79 -12.23 5.49 23.23
C LYS A 79 -13.20 6.26 24.14
N ARG A 80 -13.19 7.60 24.05
CA ARG A 80 -14.11 8.48 24.78
C ARG A 80 -15.59 8.24 24.44
N ALA A 81 -15.88 7.88 23.20
CA ALA A 81 -17.23 7.55 22.74
C ALA A 81 -17.72 6.21 23.31
N LYS A 82 -16.84 5.22 23.40
CA LYS A 82 -17.15 3.94 24.05
C LYS A 82 -17.43 4.13 25.54
N GLU A 83 -16.61 4.90 26.24
CA GLU A 83 -16.81 5.23 27.67
C GLU A 83 -18.16 5.93 27.93
N SER A 84 -18.60 6.79 27.00
CA SER A 84 -19.88 7.51 27.09
C SER A 84 -21.06 6.80 26.40
N ASN A 85 -20.84 5.61 25.82
CA ASN A 85 -21.81 4.89 24.98
C ASN A 85 -22.41 5.73 23.85
N ALA A 86 -21.64 6.65 23.29
CA ALA A 86 -22.05 7.59 22.25
C ALA A 86 -21.33 7.33 20.91
N LEU A 87 -20.95 6.08 20.65
CA LEU A 87 -20.21 5.67 19.44
C LEU A 87 -21.01 5.91 18.14
N TYR A 88 -22.34 5.83 18.22
CA TYR A 88 -23.26 6.10 17.10
C TYR A 88 -23.18 7.54 16.57
N LEU A 89 -22.70 8.49 17.38
CA LEU A 89 -22.56 9.88 16.96
C LEU A 89 -21.31 10.08 16.07
N LEU A 90 -20.37 9.14 16.06
CA LEU A 90 -19.13 9.27 15.28
C LEU A 90 -19.31 8.76 13.85
N PRO A 91 -18.57 9.33 12.88
CA PRO A 91 -18.51 8.75 11.54
C PRO A 91 -17.91 7.34 11.56
N PRO A 92 -18.25 6.50 10.57
CA PRO A 92 -17.51 5.28 10.30
C PRO A 92 -16.08 5.62 9.87
N GLY A 93 -15.11 4.77 10.23
CA GLY A 93 -13.70 5.02 9.97
C GLY A 93 -12.79 3.81 10.22
N PRO A 94 -11.48 3.92 9.97
CA PRO A 94 -10.55 2.79 10.14
C PRO A 94 -10.41 2.31 11.58
N LYS A 95 -10.71 3.17 12.57
CA LYS A 95 -10.76 2.83 14.00
C LYS A 95 -12.17 2.53 14.50
N ASN A 96 -13.18 2.67 13.63
CA ASN A 96 -14.58 2.38 13.89
C ASN A 96 -15.24 1.86 12.59
N PRO A 97 -14.94 0.61 12.18
CA PRO A 97 -15.30 0.11 10.85
C PRO A 97 -16.80 -0.11 10.70
N GLN A 98 -17.49 -0.46 11.79
CA GLN A 98 -18.93 -0.63 11.82
C GLN A 98 -19.56 0.61 12.44
N PRO A 99 -20.41 1.37 11.71
CA PRO A 99 -21.33 2.28 12.38
C PRO A 99 -22.19 1.43 13.31
N SER A 100 -22.28 1.77 14.60
CA SER A 100 -23.14 1.02 15.53
C SER A 100 -24.55 0.94 14.94
N THR A 101 -25.02 -0.26 14.68
CA THR A 101 -26.22 -0.60 13.91
C THR A 101 -27.55 -0.17 14.54
N VAL A 102 -27.51 0.55 15.65
CA VAL A 102 -28.66 1.31 16.11
C VAL A 102 -28.91 2.37 15.05
N THR A 103 -30.04 2.30 14.34
CA THR A 103 -30.42 3.32 13.35
C THR A 103 -30.15 4.69 13.97
N ALA A 104 -29.54 5.61 13.21
CA ALA A 104 -29.11 6.91 13.73
C ALA A 104 -30.23 7.63 14.51
N GLU A 105 -31.49 7.33 14.14
CA GLU A 105 -32.74 7.73 14.80
C GLU A 105 -32.95 7.08 16.19
N ALA A 106 -32.89 5.75 16.31
CA ALA A 106 -33.02 5.06 17.61
C ALA A 106 -31.87 5.44 18.56
N ALA A 107 -30.68 5.68 18.01
CA ALA A 107 -29.54 6.16 18.76
C ALA A 107 -29.72 7.61 19.23
N ALA A 108 -30.25 8.49 18.37
CA ALA A 108 -30.62 9.87 18.73
C ALA A 108 -31.78 9.93 19.74
N ALA A 109 -32.71 8.98 19.73
CA ALA A 109 -33.78 8.87 20.72
C ALA A 109 -33.22 8.48 22.11
N LEU A 110 -32.31 7.51 22.16
CA LEU A 110 -31.64 7.08 23.38
C LEU A 110 -30.71 8.17 23.94
N ALA A 111 -30.06 8.94 23.07
CA ALA A 111 -29.31 10.15 23.41
C ALA A 111 -30.19 11.20 24.10
N ARG A 112 -31.36 11.48 23.51
CA ARG A 112 -32.32 12.45 24.02
C ARG A 112 -32.85 12.05 25.40
N GLY A 113 -33.17 10.78 25.60
CA GLY A 113 -33.62 10.25 26.89
C GLY A 113 -32.54 10.29 27.98
N ARG A 114 -31.27 10.06 27.64
CA ARG A 114 -30.16 10.02 28.61
C ARG A 114 -29.55 11.40 28.92
N PHE A 115 -29.56 12.31 27.96
CA PHE A 115 -28.85 13.60 28.05
C PHE A 115 -29.76 14.83 27.94
N GLY A 116 -31.09 14.66 27.92
CA GLY A 116 -32.06 15.72 28.21
C GLY A 116 -32.14 16.84 27.17
N GLY A 117 -32.37 16.50 25.90
CA GLY A 117 -32.65 17.51 24.87
C GLY A 117 -34.10 18.02 24.93
N VAL A 118 -34.35 19.14 25.61
CA VAL A 118 -35.65 19.84 25.64
C VAL A 118 -35.67 21.00 24.62
N PRO A 119 -36.75 21.21 23.84
CA PRO A 119 -36.93 22.40 23.02
C PRO A 119 -37.40 23.60 23.88
N GLY A 120 -36.57 24.66 23.97
CA GLY A 120 -37.04 25.99 24.38
C GLY A 120 -36.18 26.78 25.40
N GLN A 121 -35.80 28.01 25.00
CA GLN A 121 -35.32 29.21 25.78
C GLN A 121 -33.90 29.17 26.43
N LYS A 122 -33.08 30.24 26.55
CA LYS A 122 -32.95 31.64 26.03
C LYS A 122 -31.43 32.03 25.92
N MET A 123 -31.12 33.21 25.34
CA MET A 123 -30.00 33.60 24.43
C MET A 123 -28.53 33.75 24.89
N GLU A 124 -27.62 33.30 24.01
CA GLU A 124 -26.27 33.76 23.61
C GLU A 124 -26.29 33.63 22.07
N THR A 125 -25.34 34.25 21.35
CA THR A 125 -25.35 34.40 19.87
C THR A 125 -26.12 33.28 19.14
N ARG A 126 -27.26 33.63 18.50
CA ARG A 126 -28.31 32.69 18.05
C ARG A 126 -27.77 31.42 17.36
N HIS A 127 -26.71 31.56 16.56
CA HIS A 127 -26.08 30.46 15.82
C HIS A 127 -25.32 29.45 16.70
N HIS A 128 -24.63 29.88 17.76
CA HIS A 128 -23.89 28.96 18.63
C HIS A 128 -24.85 28.11 19.47
N LYS A 129 -25.92 28.70 20.02
CA LYS A 129 -26.92 27.95 20.80
C LYS A 129 -27.72 26.96 19.96
N GLN A 130 -28.04 27.32 18.71
CA GLN A 130 -28.64 26.37 17.78
C GLN A 130 -27.74 25.14 17.59
N LEU A 131 -26.44 25.33 17.31
CA LEU A 131 -25.48 24.23 17.17
C LEU A 131 -25.36 23.36 18.43
N GLU A 132 -25.43 23.96 19.61
CA GLU A 132 -25.43 23.23 20.88
C GLU A 132 -26.70 22.43 21.16
N GLN A 133 -27.82 22.77 20.52
CA GLN A 133 -29.06 22.01 20.59
C GLN A 133 -29.10 20.90 19.53
N CYS A 134 -28.52 21.12 18.34
CA CYS A 134 -28.57 20.16 17.23
C CYS A 134 -27.34 19.25 17.09
N TRP A 135 -26.35 19.29 18.00
CA TRP A 135 -25.19 18.37 17.91
C TRP A 135 -25.54 16.88 18.06
N MET A 136 -26.71 16.59 18.65
CA MET A 136 -27.29 15.25 18.77
C MET A 136 -28.17 14.85 17.58
N ASN A 137 -28.38 15.75 16.61
CA ASN A 137 -29.15 15.42 15.42
C ASN A 137 -28.42 14.34 14.61
N PRO A 138 -29.16 13.42 14.00
CA PRO A 138 -28.56 12.42 13.14
C PRO A 138 -27.93 13.13 11.93
N VAL A 139 -26.76 12.67 11.54
CA VAL A 139 -25.98 13.25 10.44
C VAL A 139 -25.52 12.15 9.53
N GLU A 140 -25.72 12.36 8.24
CA GLU A 140 -25.18 11.52 7.20
C GLU A 140 -23.73 11.94 6.93
N TRP A 141 -22.81 10.98 7.06
CA TRP A 141 -21.40 11.20 6.78
C TRP A 141 -21.08 10.76 5.36
N VAL A 142 -20.62 11.70 4.55
CA VAL A 142 -20.21 11.45 3.16
C VAL A 142 -18.80 10.85 3.16
N GLY A 143 -18.69 9.68 2.56
CA GLY A 143 -17.42 8.96 2.37
C GLY A 143 -17.38 7.67 3.19
N GLU A 144 -17.20 6.57 2.47
CA GLU A 144 -17.09 5.24 3.06
C GLU A 144 -15.62 4.88 3.33
N PRO A 145 -15.30 4.37 4.54
CA PRO A 145 -13.95 3.94 4.82
C PRO A 145 -13.63 2.69 3.99
N LYS A 146 -12.64 2.79 3.11
CA LYS A 146 -12.11 1.63 2.40
C LYS A 146 -11.38 0.71 3.39
N VAL A 147 -12.06 -0.35 3.83
CA VAL A 147 -11.44 -1.42 4.61
C VAL A 147 -10.58 -2.24 3.64
N LYS A 148 -9.28 -2.33 3.93
CA LYS A 148 -8.39 -3.19 3.14
C LYS A 148 -8.67 -4.65 3.51
N GLU A 149 -9.31 -5.37 2.60
CA GLU A 149 -9.38 -6.82 2.62
C GLU A 149 -7.97 -7.38 2.53
N VAL A 150 -7.61 -8.24 3.49
CA VAL A 150 -6.29 -8.89 3.51
C VAL A 150 -6.53 -10.38 3.63
N ALA A 151 -5.89 -11.13 2.73
CA ALA A 151 -5.94 -12.58 2.72
C ALA A 151 -5.63 -13.15 4.12
N GLY A 152 -6.46 -14.11 4.56
CA GLY A 152 -6.33 -14.72 5.88
C GLY A 152 -6.81 -13.87 7.07
N ALA A 153 -7.48 -12.74 6.83
CA ALA A 153 -8.13 -11.98 7.91
C ALA A 153 -9.27 -12.78 8.55
N GLU A 154 -10.03 -13.55 7.76
CA GLU A 154 -11.13 -14.39 8.24
C GLU A 154 -10.65 -15.54 9.12
N LEU A 155 -9.50 -16.13 8.80
CA LEU A 155 -8.90 -17.26 9.51
C LEU A 155 -7.97 -16.83 10.66
N GLY A 156 -7.91 -15.54 10.97
CA GLY A 156 -6.99 -14.97 11.98
C GLY A 156 -5.49 -15.06 11.64
N THR A 157 -5.12 -15.66 10.50
CA THR A 157 -3.75 -15.95 10.04
C THR A 157 -3.26 -14.90 9.02
N ARG A 158 -3.48 -13.62 9.34
CA ARG A 158 -3.19 -12.48 8.44
C ARG A 158 -1.71 -12.33 8.06
N LEU A 159 -0.79 -12.74 8.92
CA LEU A 159 0.65 -12.49 8.74
C LEU A 159 1.28 -13.30 7.59
N TYR A 160 0.64 -14.39 7.14
CA TYR A 160 1.29 -15.37 6.26
C TYR A 160 0.43 -15.99 5.17
N ALA A 161 -0.89 -15.75 5.18
CA ALA A 161 -1.83 -16.44 4.29
C ALA A 161 -1.52 -16.31 2.79
N ALA A 162 -0.80 -15.26 2.36
CA ALA A 162 -0.48 -15.03 0.95
C ALA A 162 1.02 -15.10 0.59
N LYS A 163 1.92 -15.44 1.53
CA LYS A 163 3.38 -15.30 1.31
C LYS A 163 4.11 -16.64 1.16
N LYS A 164 4.67 -16.88 -0.03
CA LYS A 164 5.34 -18.14 -0.42
C LYS A 164 6.69 -18.42 0.28
N ARG A 165 7.41 -17.40 0.75
CA ARG A 165 8.66 -17.55 1.53
C ARG A 165 8.64 -16.61 2.73
N MET A 166 8.51 -17.21 3.90
CA MET A 166 8.25 -16.51 5.17
C MET A 166 9.51 -16.24 5.98
N PHE A 167 10.55 -17.03 5.76
CA PHE A 167 11.83 -16.88 6.43
C PHE A 167 12.95 -16.80 5.41
N LYS A 168 13.86 -15.83 5.60
CA LYS A 168 15.02 -15.63 4.74
C LYS A 168 15.94 -16.85 4.74
N GLY A 169 15.97 -17.58 5.85
CA GLY A 169 16.92 -18.66 6.11
C GLY A 169 18.35 -18.13 6.27
N HIS A 170 19.18 -18.87 7.01
CA HIS A 170 20.60 -18.57 7.08
C HIS A 170 21.23 -18.68 5.67
N ARG A 171 22.35 -17.99 5.44
CA ARG A 171 23.03 -18.03 4.14
C ARG A 171 23.39 -19.48 3.74
N TRP A 172 23.75 -20.33 4.71
CA TRP A 172 24.12 -21.71 4.44
C TRP A 172 22.93 -22.58 4.04
N GLU A 173 21.73 -22.34 4.60
CA GLU A 173 20.48 -23.03 4.21
C GLU A 173 20.11 -22.67 2.77
N ARG A 174 20.16 -21.37 2.44
CA ARG A 174 19.87 -20.88 1.07
C ARG A 174 20.85 -21.41 0.02
N LEU A 175 22.10 -21.61 0.41
CA LEU A 175 23.15 -22.11 -0.48
C LEU A 175 23.31 -23.63 -0.42
N LYS A 176 22.55 -24.34 0.44
CA LYS A 176 22.73 -25.77 0.68
C LYS A 176 22.56 -26.57 -0.60
N GLU A 177 21.44 -26.37 -1.30
CA GLU A 177 21.13 -27.03 -2.58
C GLU A 177 22.20 -26.73 -3.65
N ALA A 178 22.62 -25.46 -3.77
CA ALA A 178 23.67 -25.07 -4.71
C ALA A 178 25.03 -25.71 -4.38
N ARG A 179 25.38 -25.82 -3.10
CA ARG A 179 26.60 -26.49 -2.63
C ARG A 179 26.55 -28.00 -2.84
N GLU A 180 25.40 -28.63 -2.59
CA GLU A 180 25.17 -30.06 -2.84
C GLU A 180 25.25 -30.38 -4.32
N GLY A 181 24.68 -29.54 -5.19
CA GLY A 181 24.80 -29.66 -6.64
C GLY A 181 26.25 -29.60 -7.12
N LYS A 182 27.03 -28.61 -6.65
CA LYS A 182 28.47 -28.53 -6.96
C LYS A 182 29.23 -29.76 -6.47
N ARG A 183 28.94 -30.23 -5.26
CA ARG A 183 29.57 -31.44 -4.69
C ARG A 183 29.27 -32.66 -5.55
N LYS A 184 28.02 -32.84 -5.99
CA LYS A 184 27.60 -33.95 -6.85
C LYS A 184 28.36 -33.95 -8.18
N ILE A 185 28.48 -32.80 -8.84
CA ILE A 185 29.22 -32.65 -10.10
C ILE A 185 30.70 -33.02 -9.90
N LEU A 186 31.33 -32.49 -8.84
CA LEU A 186 32.71 -32.79 -8.53
C LEU A 186 32.90 -34.30 -8.27
N MET A 187 32.05 -34.91 -7.46
CA MET A 187 32.18 -36.35 -7.17
C MET A 187 31.97 -37.21 -8.42
N ARG A 188 31.04 -36.83 -9.31
CA ARG A 188 30.84 -37.51 -10.61
C ARG A 188 32.13 -37.55 -11.43
N ASP A 189 32.83 -36.42 -11.54
CA ASP A 189 34.01 -36.30 -12.40
C ASP A 189 35.32 -36.65 -11.67
N MET A 190 35.26 -37.12 -10.42
CA MET A 190 36.41 -37.38 -9.58
C MET A 190 37.34 -38.45 -10.17
N ALA A 191 36.79 -39.58 -10.63
CA ALA A 191 37.57 -40.67 -11.21
C ALA A 191 38.34 -40.25 -12.47
N ARG A 192 37.76 -39.34 -13.27
CA ARG A 192 38.43 -38.77 -14.45
C ARG A 192 39.58 -37.86 -14.04
N ARG A 193 39.36 -37.01 -13.04
CA ARG A 193 40.39 -36.09 -12.52
C ARG A 193 41.57 -36.84 -11.90
N VAL A 194 41.31 -37.91 -11.14
CA VAL A 194 42.36 -38.78 -10.58
C VAL A 194 43.15 -39.47 -11.69
N ARG A 195 42.48 -39.99 -12.73
CA ARG A 195 43.16 -40.60 -13.89
C ARG A 195 44.08 -39.60 -14.60
N ASN A 196 43.58 -38.41 -14.91
CA ASN A 196 44.35 -37.36 -15.57
C ASN A 196 45.57 -36.93 -14.71
N TYR A 197 45.38 -36.73 -13.40
CA TYR A 197 46.46 -36.39 -12.48
C TYR A 197 47.55 -37.48 -12.42
N LYS A 198 47.13 -38.74 -12.31
CA LYS A 198 48.07 -39.88 -12.30
C LYS A 198 48.81 -40.04 -13.62
N ALA A 199 48.14 -39.80 -14.76
CA ALA A 199 48.76 -39.84 -16.08
C ALA A 199 49.87 -38.79 -16.20
N VAL A 200 49.56 -37.52 -15.88
CA VAL A 200 50.54 -36.42 -15.85
C VAL A 200 51.71 -36.73 -14.91
N ARG A 201 51.42 -37.17 -13.68
CA ARG A 201 52.46 -37.48 -12.68
C ARG A 201 53.37 -38.64 -13.11
N ARG A 202 52.85 -39.61 -13.84
CA ARG A 202 53.63 -40.75 -14.36
C ARG A 202 54.33 -40.45 -15.69
N GLY A 203 54.27 -39.21 -16.18
CA GLY A 203 54.85 -38.82 -17.47
C GLY A 203 54.13 -39.43 -18.69
N VAL A 204 52.94 -40.01 -18.49
CA VAL A 204 52.13 -40.53 -19.59
C VAL A 204 51.36 -39.35 -20.19
N LEU A 205 51.69 -39.00 -21.45
CA LEU A 205 50.98 -37.99 -22.22
C LEU A 205 49.47 -38.25 -22.14
N ASN A 206 48.74 -37.23 -21.67
CA ASN A 206 47.30 -37.29 -21.49
C ASN A 206 46.66 -37.58 -22.86
N PRO A 207 45.86 -38.66 -23.04
CA PRO A 207 45.37 -39.05 -24.37
C PRO A 207 44.49 -37.98 -25.04
N GLN A 208 43.92 -37.05 -24.26
CA GLN A 208 43.18 -35.90 -24.80
C GLN A 208 44.08 -34.80 -25.40
N HIS A 209 45.35 -34.69 -24.98
CA HIS A 209 46.35 -33.80 -25.59
C HIS A 209 47.04 -34.44 -26.80
N ALA A 210 47.16 -35.77 -26.83
CA ALA A 210 47.74 -36.51 -27.96
C ALA A 210 46.92 -36.36 -29.26
N LEU A 211 45.62 -36.08 -29.15
CA LEU A 211 44.73 -35.82 -30.29
C LEU A 211 44.83 -34.38 -30.83
N LEU A 212 45.38 -33.43 -30.06
CA LEU A 212 45.61 -32.06 -30.53
C LEU A 212 47.00 -31.86 -31.14
N THR A 213 47.99 -32.70 -30.77
CA THR A 213 49.37 -32.58 -31.29
C THR A 213 49.64 -33.43 -32.53
N ARG A 214 48.71 -34.30 -32.96
CA ARG A 214 48.88 -35.13 -34.16
C ARG A 214 48.32 -34.48 -35.45
N SER A 215 47.61 -33.36 -35.35
CA SER A 215 46.94 -32.68 -36.48
C SER A 215 47.76 -31.56 -37.14
N LEU A 216 48.98 -31.25 -36.68
CA LEU A 216 49.79 -30.14 -37.23
C LEU A 216 50.97 -30.61 -38.11
N ARG A 217 50.84 -31.77 -38.77
CA ARG A 217 51.78 -32.13 -39.85
C ARG A 217 51.04 -32.74 -41.04
N THR A 218 50.93 -31.88 -42.05
CA THR A 218 50.90 -32.22 -43.48
C THR A 218 49.59 -32.76 -44.01
N THR A 219 48.78 -31.88 -44.60
CA THR A 219 48.54 -31.84 -46.05
C THR A 219 47.94 -30.50 -46.42
N VAL A 220 48.58 -29.81 -47.35
CA VAL A 220 48.02 -28.69 -48.12
C VAL A 220 46.74 -29.19 -48.81
N LEU A 221 45.62 -28.51 -48.60
CA LEU A 221 44.38 -28.65 -49.37
C LEU A 221 43.80 -27.25 -49.62
N PRO A 222 43.12 -27.04 -50.76
CA PRO A 222 42.97 -25.76 -51.43
C PRO A 222 41.92 -24.87 -50.78
N GLN A 223 42.06 -23.57 -51.04
CA GLN A 223 41.06 -22.56 -50.71
C GLN A 223 39.76 -22.86 -51.48
N GLU A 224 38.71 -23.21 -50.75
CA GLU A 224 37.35 -22.89 -51.16
C GLU A 224 36.80 -21.87 -50.16
N GLU A 225 36.66 -20.64 -50.64
CA GLU A 225 36.00 -19.55 -49.95
C GLU A 225 34.50 -19.87 -49.87
N THR A 226 34.01 -20.17 -48.68
CA THR A 226 32.57 -20.13 -48.38
C THR A 226 32.34 -19.27 -47.14
N GLU A 227 31.88 -18.06 -47.44
CA GLU A 227 31.41 -16.98 -46.56
C GLU A 227 30.50 -17.43 -45.39
N PRO A 228 30.93 -17.32 -44.11
CA PRO A 228 30.09 -17.62 -42.95
C PRO A 228 29.35 -16.39 -42.38
N ALA A 229 29.14 -15.32 -43.16
CA ALA A 229 28.49 -14.10 -42.65
C ALA A 229 26.96 -14.22 -42.46
N GLN A 230 26.29 -15.22 -43.05
CA GLN A 230 24.82 -15.34 -43.01
C GLN A 230 24.28 -16.35 -41.99
N ALA A 231 25.11 -17.21 -41.40
CA ALA A 231 24.64 -18.26 -40.48
C ALA A 231 24.42 -17.79 -39.03
N PHE A 232 24.98 -16.63 -38.65
CA PHE A 232 24.90 -16.14 -37.26
C PHE A 232 23.63 -15.33 -36.95
N GLU A 233 22.91 -14.84 -37.97
CA GLU A 233 21.66 -14.08 -37.80
C GLU A 233 20.43 -14.98 -37.59
N LEU A 234 20.44 -16.22 -38.13
CA LEU A 234 19.29 -17.13 -38.01
C LEU A 234 19.18 -17.83 -36.64
N TYR A 235 20.27 -17.90 -35.86
CA TYR A 235 20.25 -18.58 -34.56
C TYR A 235 19.88 -17.65 -33.39
N LYS A 236 20.01 -16.32 -33.55
CA LYS A 236 19.59 -15.34 -32.52
C LYS A 236 18.09 -15.05 -32.52
N SER A 237 17.39 -15.23 -33.64
CA SER A 237 15.95 -14.97 -33.75
C SER A 237 15.08 -16.12 -33.19
N ALA A 238 15.58 -17.35 -33.15
CA ALA A 238 14.84 -18.51 -32.65
C ALA A 238 14.78 -18.61 -31.11
N GLU A 239 15.76 -18.03 -30.39
CA GLU A 239 15.85 -18.17 -28.93
C GLU A 239 14.98 -17.15 -28.16
N ILE A 240 14.53 -16.07 -28.82
CA ILE A 240 13.65 -15.06 -28.22
C ILE A 240 12.16 -15.52 -28.24
N ALA A 241 11.81 -16.51 -29.06
CA ALA A 241 10.42 -16.96 -29.23
C ALA A 241 9.92 -17.96 -28.17
N LEU A 242 10.80 -18.58 -27.37
CA LEU A 242 10.41 -19.66 -26.44
C LEU A 242 10.34 -19.26 -24.96
N LEU A 243 10.58 -17.98 -24.63
CA LEU A 243 10.58 -17.50 -23.23
C LEU A 243 9.64 -16.32 -22.94
N VAL A 244 8.55 -16.17 -23.70
CA VAL A 244 7.52 -15.16 -23.42
C VAL A 244 6.11 -15.77 -23.55
N PRO A 245 5.30 -15.81 -22.47
CA PRO A 245 3.91 -16.25 -22.56
C PRO A 245 3.06 -15.29 -23.43
N PRO A 246 2.07 -15.78 -24.20
CA PRO A 246 1.39 -15.03 -25.26
C PRO A 246 0.45 -13.89 -24.81
N ALA A 247 0.43 -13.55 -23.52
CA ALA A 247 -0.52 -12.57 -22.96
C ALA A 247 0.17 -11.26 -22.52
N ARG A 248 0.92 -10.62 -23.43
CA ARG A 248 1.38 -9.21 -23.36
C ARG A 248 2.10 -8.83 -24.65
N ARG A 249 1.40 -8.91 -25.79
CA ARG A 249 1.87 -8.46 -27.11
C ARG A 249 1.26 -7.14 -27.57
N ALA A 250 0.77 -6.33 -26.64
CA ALA A 250 0.38 -4.97 -26.92
C ALA A 250 1.00 -4.05 -25.87
N LEU A 251 1.60 -2.95 -26.34
CA LEU A 251 2.17 -1.85 -25.57
C LEU A 251 3.60 -2.10 -25.04
N CYS A 252 4.59 -2.04 -25.93
CA CYS A 252 5.95 -1.58 -25.62
C CYS A 252 6.72 -1.32 -26.94
N ALA A 253 6.29 -0.32 -27.69
CA ALA A 253 7.14 0.41 -28.61
C ALA A 253 6.84 1.88 -28.35
N LEU A 254 7.68 2.53 -27.54
CA LEU A 254 7.90 3.97 -27.46
C LEU A 254 9.06 4.19 -26.46
N ASP A 255 10.22 4.46 -27.05
CA ASP A 255 11.24 5.42 -26.64
C ASP A 255 11.89 5.29 -25.26
N TYR A 256 13.12 4.78 -25.27
CA TYR A 256 14.07 4.89 -24.17
C TYR A 256 15.40 5.43 -24.70
N THR A 257 15.47 6.74 -24.95
CA THR A 257 16.73 7.48 -25.06
C THR A 257 17.15 7.94 -23.66
N ILE A 258 18.23 7.34 -23.17
CA ILE A 258 18.85 7.65 -21.87
C ILE A 258 19.79 8.83 -22.08
N ASN A 259 19.40 10.02 -21.60
CA ASN A 259 20.30 11.15 -21.41
C ASN A 259 20.95 11.04 -20.02
N PHE A 260 22.28 10.87 -20.00
CA PHE A 260 23.12 10.96 -18.82
C PHE A 260 23.71 12.38 -18.72
N TYR A 261 23.95 12.82 -17.48
CA TYR A 261 24.68 14.04 -17.02
C TYR A 261 23.88 15.33 -16.78
N LEU A 262 23.59 15.59 -15.49
CA LEU A 262 24.01 16.79 -14.73
C LEU A 262 23.28 16.81 -13.37
N LEU A 263 23.97 16.37 -12.31
CA LEU A 263 23.51 16.50 -10.92
C LEU A 263 23.86 17.90 -10.37
N PRO A 264 22.90 18.65 -9.80
CA PRO A 264 23.20 19.91 -9.14
C PRO A 264 23.81 19.69 -7.75
N ARG A 265 24.87 20.45 -7.49
CA ARG A 265 25.66 20.55 -6.26
C ARG A 265 24.81 21.20 -5.16
N TRP A 266 24.66 20.54 -4.02
CA TRP A 266 23.96 21.05 -2.84
C TRP A 266 24.77 22.17 -2.16
N PRO A 267 24.17 23.31 -1.76
CA PRO A 267 24.86 24.33 -0.98
C PRO A 267 24.91 23.95 0.50
N SER A 268 26.11 24.03 1.08
CA SER A 268 26.37 23.89 2.51
C SER A 268 25.89 25.13 3.26
N THR A 269 24.99 24.96 4.23
CA THR A 269 24.63 26.00 5.18
C THR A 269 25.64 26.02 6.33
N GLU A 270 26.68 26.85 6.20
CA GLU A 270 27.43 27.36 7.36
C GLU A 270 26.73 28.63 7.85
N THR A 271 26.14 28.57 9.03
CA THR A 271 25.67 29.77 9.74
C THR A 271 26.66 30.01 10.88
N ARG A 272 27.52 31.02 10.67
CA ARG A 272 28.51 31.51 11.62
C ARG A 272 27.82 32.49 12.58
N ALA A 273 28.02 32.25 13.88
CA ALA A 273 27.63 33.14 14.95
C ALA A 273 28.49 34.42 14.94
N GLN A 274 27.83 35.57 15.06
CA GLN A 274 28.29 36.78 15.75
C GLN A 274 27.06 37.46 16.36
#